data_AF-A0A6L7XRA9-F1
#
_entry.id   AF-A0A6L7XRA9-F1
#
_cell.length_a   1.000
_cell.length_b   1.000
_cell.length_c   1.000
_cell.angle_alpha   90.00
_cell.angle_beta   90.00
_cell.angle_gamma   90.00
#
_symmetry.space_group_name_H-M   'P 1'
#
loop_
_entity.id
_entity.type
_entity.pdbx_description
1 polymer ?
#
loop_
_entity_poly.entity_id
_entity_poly.type
_entity_poly.pdbx_seq_one_letter_code
_entity_poly.pdbx_strand_id
1 'polypeptide(L)'
;MVARYLPGDIVARRKGFVMHKGIALGGDRILHNTPLRGEHVSTEAEFRQGQPMHVRHQERINRLRTLHAAEAHPRRGYNLFTNNCEHTVTRAATGKAESPQLVSWGAGIGVGALAFALTRHPAAAVAGFALGKQLVKNDGID
;
A
#
# COMPACT_ATOMS: atom_id res chain seq x y z
N MET A 1 10.04 16.49 -24.74
CA MET A 1 10.97 15.90 -23.75
C MET A 1 10.20 15.74 -22.45
N VAL A 2 9.94 14.51 -22.01
CA VAL A 2 9.22 14.28 -20.74
C VAL A 2 10.11 13.43 -19.84
N ALA A 3 11.13 14.03 -19.25
CA ALA A 3 11.74 13.43 -18.07
C ALA A 3 10.81 13.76 -16.88
N ARG A 4 9.77 12.94 -16.64
CA ARG A 4 8.81 13.18 -15.55
C ARG A 4 9.17 12.50 -14.22
N TYR A 5 10.26 11.75 -14.15
CA TYR A 5 10.75 11.08 -12.94
C TYR A 5 12.22 10.73 -13.11
N LEU A 6 12.93 10.59 -11.99
CA LEU A 6 14.32 10.14 -11.95
C LEU A 6 14.40 8.67 -11.53
N PRO A 7 15.47 7.94 -11.89
CA PRO A 7 15.72 6.62 -11.33
C PRO A 7 15.69 6.67 -9.79
N GLY A 8 14.99 5.69 -9.20
CA GLY A 8 14.71 5.62 -7.78
C GLY A 8 13.48 6.41 -7.33
N ASP A 9 12.83 7.22 -8.17
CA ASP A 9 11.54 7.83 -7.82
C ASP A 9 10.41 6.79 -7.76
N ILE A 10 9.38 7.14 -7.00
CA ILE A 10 8.17 6.33 -6.89
C ILE A 10 7.15 6.86 -7.88
N VAL A 11 6.61 5.96 -8.69
CA VAL A 11 5.57 6.26 -9.67
C VAL A 11 4.27 5.58 -9.26
N ALA A 12 3.15 6.21 -9.56
CA ALA A 12 1.83 5.67 -9.28
C ALA A 12 0.84 6.04 -10.37
N ARG A 13 -0.13 5.15 -10.61
CA ARG A 13 -1.27 5.41 -11.49
C ARG A 13 -2.54 4.82 -10.91
N ARG A 14 -3.69 5.30 -11.37
CA ARG A 14 -4.99 4.77 -10.91
C ARG A 14 -5.29 3.40 -11.52
N LYS A 15 -5.71 2.43 -10.70
CA LYS A 15 -6.17 1.10 -11.10
C LYS A 15 -7.50 0.82 -10.40
N GLY A 16 -8.61 1.14 -11.07
CA GLY A 16 -9.94 1.11 -10.45
C GLY A 16 -10.01 2.07 -9.25
N PHE A 17 -10.26 1.51 -8.06
CA PHE A 17 -10.38 2.26 -6.80
C PHE A 17 -9.06 2.39 -6.01
N VAL A 18 -7.97 1.81 -6.50
CA VAL A 18 -6.66 1.85 -5.81
C VAL A 18 -5.59 2.52 -6.65
N MET A 19 -4.50 2.95 -6.01
CA MET A 19 -3.30 3.43 -6.71
C MET A 19 -2.33 2.27 -6.88
N HIS A 20 -2.01 1.94 -8.13
CA HIS A 20 -0.97 0.99 -8.45
C HIS A 20 0.39 1.69 -8.43
N LYS A 21 1.32 1.19 -7.62
CA LYS A 21 2.63 1.82 -7.37
C LYS A 21 3.77 1.02 -8.01
N GLY A 22 4.83 1.73 -8.35
CA GLY A 22 6.08 1.17 -8.87
C GLY A 22 7.28 2.07 -8.57
N ILE A 23 8.46 1.59 -8.94
CA ILE A 23 9.74 2.28 -8.79
C ILE A 23 10.33 2.48 -10.18
N ALA A 24 10.73 3.71 -10.48
CA ALA A 24 11.45 4.00 -11.71
C ALA A 24 12.89 3.47 -11.66
N LEU A 25 13.28 2.67 -12.64
CA LEU A 25 14.64 2.14 -12.79
C LEU A 25 15.48 2.91 -13.84
N GLY A 26 14.89 3.94 -14.45
CA GLY A 26 15.47 4.64 -15.60
C GLY A 26 15.30 3.89 -16.93
N GLY A 27 15.41 4.64 -18.03
CA GLY A 27 15.25 4.10 -19.38
C GLY A 27 13.86 3.51 -19.63
N ASP A 28 12.81 4.20 -19.18
CA ASP A 28 11.40 3.79 -19.27
C ASP A 28 11.08 2.45 -18.60
N ARG A 29 11.92 1.97 -17.68
CA ARG A 29 11.71 0.73 -16.93
C ARG A 29 11.10 1.01 -15.58
N ILE A 30 10.00 0.32 -15.26
CA ILE A 30 9.33 0.42 -13.97
C ILE A 30 9.31 -0.95 -13.31
N LEU A 31 9.84 -1.05 -12.09
CA LEU A 31 9.62 -2.20 -11.21
C LEU A 31 8.27 -2.06 -10.51
N HIS A 32 7.43 -3.07 -10.61
CA HIS A 32 6.16 -3.12 -9.89
C HIS A 32 5.73 -4.57 -9.64
N ASN A 33 4.66 -4.73 -8.87
CA ASN A 33 4.15 -6.04 -8.48
C ASN A 33 2.67 -6.19 -8.87
N THR A 34 2.30 -7.32 -9.47
CA THR A 34 0.92 -7.58 -9.92
C THR A 34 0.49 -9.02 -9.61
N PRO A 35 -0.82 -9.29 -9.46
CA PRO A 35 -1.32 -10.63 -9.17
C PRO A 35 -0.86 -11.72 -10.15
N LEU A 36 -0.76 -11.39 -11.44
CA LEU A 36 -0.44 -12.38 -12.48
C LEU A 36 1.06 -12.66 -12.65
N ARG A 37 1.92 -11.68 -12.34
CA ARG A 37 3.37 -11.75 -12.64
C ARG A 37 4.28 -11.63 -11.41
N GLY A 38 3.73 -11.35 -10.24
CA GLY A 38 4.54 -10.95 -9.08
C GLY A 38 5.31 -9.66 -9.35
N GLU A 39 6.45 -9.50 -8.67
CA GLU A 39 7.41 -8.43 -8.93
C GLU A 39 8.08 -8.63 -10.30
N HIS A 40 7.97 -7.64 -11.17
CA HIS A 40 8.59 -7.67 -12.49
C HIS A 40 8.87 -6.26 -12.99
N VAL A 41 9.69 -6.18 -14.02
CA VAL A 41 9.97 -4.93 -14.73
C VAL A 41 9.14 -4.89 -16.00
N SER A 42 8.52 -3.75 -16.26
CA SER A 42 7.79 -3.46 -17.48
C SER A 42 8.19 -2.09 -18.03
N THR A 43 7.73 -1.77 -19.23
CA THR A 43 7.89 -0.41 -19.79
C THR A 43 6.97 0.58 -19.06
N GLU A 44 7.31 1.87 -19.07
CA GLU A 44 6.43 2.93 -18.54
C GLU A 44 5.06 2.85 -19.21
N ALA A 45 5.01 2.65 -20.53
CA ALA A 45 3.77 2.54 -21.28
C ALA A 45 2.89 1.39 -20.78
N GLU A 46 3.48 0.20 -20.57
CA GLU A 46 2.78 -0.97 -20.01
C GLU A 46 2.31 -0.71 -18.57
N PHE A 47 3.13 -0.10 -17.72
CA PHE A 47 2.76 0.25 -16.35
C PHE A 47 1.58 1.22 -16.30
N ARG A 48 1.61 2.25 -17.15
CA ARG A 48 0.62 3.33 -17.20
C ARG A 48 -0.72 2.91 -17.76
N GLN A 49 -0.73 2.04 -18.77
CA GLN A 49 -1.97 1.60 -19.44
C GLN A 49 -2.85 2.78 -19.90
N GLY A 50 -2.23 3.80 -20.51
CA GLY A 50 -2.91 5.02 -20.95
C GLY A 50 -3.32 5.99 -19.83
N GLN A 51 -3.08 5.67 -18.55
CA GLN A 51 -3.44 6.54 -17.43
C GLN A 51 -2.40 7.66 -17.21
N PRO A 52 -2.82 8.78 -16.60
CA PRO A 52 -1.89 9.76 -16.04
C PRO A 52 -0.98 9.12 -14.99
N MET A 53 0.27 9.55 -14.96
CA MET A 53 1.25 9.08 -13.98
C MET A 53 1.52 10.16 -12.94
N HIS A 54 1.42 9.77 -11.67
CA HIS A 54 1.82 10.54 -10.52
C HIS A 54 3.23 10.15 -10.12
N VAL A 55 4.07 11.15 -9.82
CA VAL A 55 5.46 10.93 -9.45
C VAL A 55 5.69 11.53 -8.08
N ARG A 56 6.25 10.72 -7.19
CA ARG A 56 6.76 11.16 -5.90
C ARG A 56 8.28 11.20 -5.98
N HIS A 57 8.79 12.41 -6.17
CA HIS A 57 10.23 12.65 -6.13
C HIS A 57 10.77 12.35 -4.73
N GLN A 58 11.92 11.70 -4.68
CA GLN A 58 12.64 11.45 -3.44
C GLN A 58 13.95 12.25 -3.42
N GLU A 59 14.47 12.53 -2.23
CA GLU A 59 15.83 13.05 -2.07
C GLU A 59 16.88 12.15 -2.72
N ARG A 60 18.00 12.71 -3.18
CA ARG A 60 19.04 11.97 -3.93
C ARG A 60 19.47 10.69 -3.22
N ILE A 61 19.75 10.77 -1.91
CA ILE A 61 20.17 9.61 -1.11
C ILE A 61 19.08 8.53 -1.06
N ASN A 62 17.82 8.93 -0.93
CA ASN A 62 16.70 7.99 -0.89
C ASN A 62 16.47 7.33 -2.27
N ARG A 63 16.62 8.07 -3.38
CA ARG A 63 16.57 7.50 -4.73
C ARG A 63 17.63 6.43 -4.93
N LEU A 64 18.89 6.73 -4.57
CA LEU A 64 20.00 5.79 -4.69
C LEU A 64 19.76 4.52 -3.86
N ARG A 65 19.30 4.67 -2.60
CA ARG A 65 18.93 3.54 -1.75
C ARG A 65 17.80 2.71 -2.36
N THR A 66 16.74 3.38 -2.83
CA THR A 66 15.57 2.73 -3.45
C THR A 66 15.98 1.95 -4.68
N LEU A 67 16.79 2.55 -5.56
CA LEU A 67 17.25 1.93 -6.79
C LEU A 67 18.13 0.71 -6.49
N HIS A 68 19.13 0.86 -5.61
CA HIS A 68 19.98 -0.24 -5.19
C HIS A 68 19.16 -1.40 -4.60
N ALA A 69 18.19 -1.11 -3.73
CA ALA A 69 17.30 -2.13 -3.18
C ALA A 69 16.42 -2.79 -4.27
N ALA A 70 15.90 -2.00 -5.22
CA ALA A 70 15.08 -2.51 -6.32
C ALA A 70 15.86 -3.43 -7.27
N GLU A 71 17.17 -3.22 -7.42
CA GLU A 71 18.05 -4.02 -8.27
C GLU A 71 18.63 -5.23 -7.54
N ALA A 72 19.00 -5.10 -6.26
CA ALA A 72 19.67 -6.14 -5.49
C ALA A 72 18.77 -7.29 -5.03
N HIS A 73 17.45 -7.06 -4.88
CA HIS A 73 16.56 -8.07 -4.33
C HIS A 73 15.98 -9.00 -5.41
N PRO A 74 15.92 -10.33 -5.15
CA PRO A 74 15.26 -11.26 -6.05
C PRO A 74 13.76 -10.95 -6.13
N ARG A 75 13.20 -11.17 -7.31
CA ARG A 75 11.78 -10.94 -7.59
C ARG A 75 10.91 -11.92 -6.81
N ARG A 76 9.89 -11.41 -6.14
CA ARG A 76 8.97 -12.20 -5.33
C ARG A 76 7.61 -12.38 -5.99
N GLY A 77 6.97 -13.52 -5.76
CA GLY A 77 5.58 -13.78 -6.17
C GLY A 77 4.59 -12.88 -5.44
N TYR A 78 3.45 -12.61 -6.06
CA TYR A 78 2.43 -11.74 -5.48
C TYR A 78 1.74 -12.39 -4.27
N ASN A 79 1.55 -11.61 -3.22
CA ASN A 79 0.64 -11.93 -2.13
C ASN A 79 -0.08 -10.65 -1.70
N LEU A 80 -1.42 -10.67 -1.64
CA LEU A 80 -2.21 -9.50 -1.28
C LEU A 80 -1.73 -8.90 0.04
N PHE A 81 -1.61 -9.72 1.08
CA PHE A 81 -1.35 -9.29 2.46
C PHE A 81 0.13 -9.05 2.77
N THR A 82 1.05 -9.72 2.08
CA THR A 82 2.48 -9.72 2.46
C THR A 82 3.44 -9.27 1.35
N ASN A 83 3.00 -9.26 0.09
CA ASN A 83 3.85 -8.90 -1.04
C ASN A 83 3.05 -8.38 -2.25
N ASN A 84 2.54 -7.16 -2.13
CA ASN A 84 1.80 -6.44 -3.16
C ASN A 84 2.62 -5.24 -3.69
N CYS A 85 2.03 -4.39 -4.52
CA CYS A 85 2.73 -3.24 -5.09
C CYS A 85 3.23 -2.23 -4.03
N GLU A 86 2.48 -2.01 -2.96
CA GLU A 86 2.89 -1.12 -1.88
C GLU A 86 4.04 -1.73 -1.08
N HIS A 87 3.94 -3.01 -0.74
CA HIS A 87 5.01 -3.73 -0.05
C HIS A 87 6.33 -3.66 -0.83
N THR A 88 6.31 -3.86 -2.15
CA THR A 88 7.50 -3.74 -3.00
C THR A 88 8.08 -2.33 -2.94
N VAL A 89 7.24 -1.29 -3.07
CA VAL A 89 7.68 0.11 -3.07
C VAL A 89 8.23 0.54 -1.71
N THR A 90 7.52 0.28 -0.61
CA THR A 90 7.98 0.69 0.73
C THR A 90 9.21 -0.09 1.13
N ARG A 91 9.28 -1.40 0.83
CA ARG A 91 10.47 -2.21 1.13
C ARG A 91 11.72 -1.64 0.47
N ALA A 92 11.62 -1.23 -0.80
CA ALA A 92 12.75 -0.62 -1.47
C ALA A 92 13.09 0.77 -0.91
N ALA A 93 12.08 1.60 -0.63
CA ALA A 93 12.29 3.00 -0.24
C ALA A 93 12.72 3.18 1.22
N THR A 94 12.16 2.39 2.14
CA THR A 94 12.32 2.54 3.59
C THR A 94 12.97 1.33 4.26
N GLY A 95 13.14 0.21 3.54
CA GLY A 95 13.58 -1.06 4.12
C GLY A 95 12.45 -1.85 4.80
N LYS A 96 11.25 -1.29 4.95
CA LYS A 96 10.10 -1.93 5.62
C LYS A 96 8.96 -2.16 4.64
N ALA A 97 8.41 -3.37 4.62
CA ALA A 97 7.27 -3.72 3.78
C ALA A 97 5.97 -3.37 4.49
N GLU A 98 5.21 -2.43 3.93
CA GLU A 98 3.95 -1.93 4.47
C GLU A 98 2.95 -1.71 3.33
N SER A 99 1.65 -1.86 3.60
CA SER A 99 0.58 -1.56 2.64
C SER A 99 -0.51 -0.68 3.26
N PRO A 100 -0.34 0.66 3.24
CA PRO A 100 -1.34 1.59 3.76
C PRO A 100 -2.75 1.42 3.18
N GLN A 101 -2.88 1.04 1.90
CA GLN A 101 -4.18 0.81 1.27
C GLN A 101 -4.93 -0.36 1.93
N LEU A 102 -4.24 -1.46 2.23
CA LEU A 102 -4.87 -2.60 2.88
C LEU A 102 -5.26 -2.28 4.32
N VAL A 103 -4.41 -1.56 5.05
CA VAL A 103 -4.73 -1.09 6.41
C VAL A 103 -5.98 -0.21 6.41
N SER A 104 -6.07 0.73 5.47
CA SER A 104 -7.21 1.65 5.35
C SER A 104 -8.51 0.91 5.00
N TRP A 105 -8.48 -0.04 4.07
CA TRP A 105 -9.66 -0.84 3.72
C TRP A 105 -10.08 -1.77 4.87
N GLY A 106 -9.13 -2.40 5.56
CA GLY A 106 -9.42 -3.24 6.74
C GLY A 106 -10.12 -2.45 7.85
N ALA A 107 -9.62 -1.25 8.16
CA ALA A 107 -10.25 -0.37 9.14
C ALA A 107 -11.67 0.08 8.70
N GLY A 108 -11.85 0.47 7.43
CA GLY A 108 -13.14 0.91 6.90
C GLY A 108 -14.20 -0.19 6.90
N ILE A 109 -13.85 -1.41 6.46
CA ILE A 109 -14.76 -2.57 6.50
C ILE A 109 -15.13 -2.91 7.95
N GLY A 110 -14.15 -2.92 8.86
CA GLY A 110 -14.39 -3.22 10.28
C GLY A 110 -15.36 -2.24 10.94
N VAL A 111 -15.13 -0.94 10.75
CA VAL A 111 -16.01 0.12 11.29
C VAL A 111 -17.42 0.04 10.67
N GLY A 112 -17.51 -0.17 9.34
CA GLY A 112 -18.79 -0.29 8.65
C GLY A 112 -19.61 -1.50 9.10
N ALA A 113 -18.97 -2.67 9.24
CA ALA A 113 -19.62 -3.88 9.72
C ALA A 113 -20.10 -3.74 11.17
N LEU A 114 -19.29 -3.13 12.04
CA LEU A 114 -19.68 -2.84 13.42
C LEU A 114 -20.87 -1.89 13.47
N ALA A 115 -20.82 -0.77 12.76
CA ALA A 115 -21.93 0.18 12.69
C ALA A 115 -23.22 -0.46 12.14
N PHE A 116 -23.12 -1.31 11.11
CA PHE A 116 -24.25 -2.05 10.57
C PHE A 116 -24.85 -3.03 11.60
N ALA A 117 -24.02 -3.77 12.33
CA ALA A 117 -24.48 -4.69 13.38
C ALA A 117 -25.19 -3.92 14.52
N LEU A 118 -24.62 -2.79 14.96
CA LEU A 118 -25.20 -1.94 16.01
C LEU A 118 -26.55 -1.33 15.59
N THR A 119 -26.71 -0.97 14.32
CA THR A 119 -27.96 -0.37 13.79
C THR A 119 -29.04 -1.40 13.47
N ARG A 120 -28.68 -2.64 13.13
CA ARG A 120 -29.65 -3.72 12.87
C ARG A 120 -30.03 -4.52 14.12
N HIS A 121 -29.18 -4.51 15.14
CA HIS A 121 -29.45 -5.14 16.42
C HIS A 121 -29.15 -4.14 17.55
N PRO A 122 -30.09 -3.27 17.93
CA PRO A 122 -29.89 -2.28 18.99
C PRO A 122 -29.51 -2.93 20.33
N ALA A 123 -29.93 -4.18 20.57
CA ALA A 123 -29.50 -4.98 21.72
C ALA A 123 -27.99 -5.30 21.72
N ALA A 124 -27.37 -5.47 20.55
CA ALA A 124 -25.92 -5.65 20.42
C ALA A 124 -25.15 -4.36 20.75
N ALA A 125 -25.75 -3.19 20.50
CA ALA A 125 -25.19 -1.91 20.91
C ALA A 125 -25.23 -1.70 22.43
N VAL A 126 -26.34 -2.06 23.06
CA VAL A 126 -26.47 -2.02 24.52
C VAL A 126 -25.53 -3.02 25.19
N ALA A 127 -25.42 -4.25 24.67
CA ALA A 127 -24.51 -5.27 25.18
C ALA A 127 -23.03 -4.85 25.03
N GLY A 128 -22.65 -4.30 23.87
CA GLY A 128 -21.31 -3.78 23.62
C GLY A 128 -20.96 -2.59 24.54
N PHE A 129 -21.90 -1.67 24.76
CA PHE A 129 -21.71 -0.55 25.69
C PHE A 129 -21.60 -1.01 27.15
N ALA A 130 -22.41 -1.98 27.57
CA ALA A 130 -22.34 -2.56 28.92
C ALA A 130 -21.00 -3.27 29.17
N LEU A 131 -20.54 -4.09 28.22
CA LEU A 131 -19.24 -4.75 28.26
C LEU A 131 -18.07 -3.75 28.31
N GLY A 132 -18.09 -2.72 27.46
CA GLY A 132 -17.06 -1.67 27.47
C GLY A 132 -17.00 -0.92 28.80
N LYS A 133 -18.17 -0.58 29.37
CA LYS A 133 -18.25 0.09 30.68
C LYS A 133 -17.76 -0.83 31.82
N GLN A 134 -17.97 -2.14 31.71
CA GLN A 134 -17.52 -3.12 32.70
C GLN A 134 -16.02 -3.37 32.64
N LEU A 135 -15.42 -3.35 31.44
CA LEU A 135 -13.97 -3.40 31.26
C LEU A 135 -13.28 -2.14 31.79
N VAL A 136 -13.79 -0.94 31.47
CA VAL A 136 -13.27 0.33 32.02
C VAL A 136 -13.37 0.39 33.54
N LYS A 137 -14.36 -0.26 34.14
CA LYS A 137 -14.52 -0.33 35.60
C LYS A 137 -13.57 -1.33 36.25
N ASN A 138 -13.07 -2.31 35.51
CA ASN A 138 -12.12 -3.33 36.00
C ASN A 138 -10.65 -2.95 35.77
N ASP A 139 -10.35 -2.03 34.84
CA ASP A 139 -9.01 -1.45 34.63
C ASP A 139 -8.78 -0.19 35.50
N GLY A 140 -9.59 0.00 36.54
CA GLY A 140 -9.36 0.98 37.58
C GLY A 140 -8.07 0.66 38.33
N ILE A 141 -7.05 1.47 38.06
CA ILE A 141 -5.85 1.66 38.87
C ILE A 141 -6.27 1.82 40.33
N ASP A 142 -5.86 0.87 41.17
CA ASP A 142 -5.37 1.16 42.52
C ASP A 142 -3.86 1.45 42.43
#